data_AF-A0A1W5ZYA5-F1
#
_entry.id   AF-A0A1W5ZYA5-F1
#
_cell.length_a   1.000
_cell.length_b   1.000
_cell.length_c   1.000
_cell.angle_alpha   90.00
_cell.angle_beta   90.00
_cell.angle_gamma   90.00
#
_symmetry.space_group_name_H-M   'P 1'
#
loop_
_entity.id
_entity.type
_entity.pdbx_description
1 polymer ?
#
loop_
_entity_poly.entity_id
_entity_poly.type
_entity_poly.pdbx_seq_one_letter_code
_entity_poly.pdbx_strand_id
1 'polypeptide(L)' 'MINLFLGIGMLGVLGLFFWSYIFDPNNAIVVSFSKKNFILTIVVLSLFTLYLLSTGIYYSFL' A
#
# COMPACT_ATOMS: atom_id res chain seq x y z
N MET A 1 12.38 -1.24 14.51
CA MET A 1 11.15 -0.62 15.07
C MET A 1 10.46 0.37 14.12
N ILE A 2 11.09 1.48 13.68
CA ILE A 2 10.43 2.51 12.82
C ILE A 2 9.88 1.94 11.49
N ASN A 3 10.64 1.10 10.79
CA ASN A 3 10.19 0.48 9.52
C ASN A 3 8.98 -0.44 9.72
N LEU A 4 8.89 -1.12 10.87
CA LEU A 4 7.76 -2.00 11.19
C LEU A 4 6.48 -1.19 11.38
N PHE A 5 6.57 -0.08 12.12
CA PHE A 5 5.46 0.85 12.30
C PHE A 5 5.02 1.48 10.97
N LEU A 6 5.96 1.93 10.15
CA LEU A 6 5.67 2.47 8.81
C LEU A 6 5.06 1.41 7.89
N GLY A 7 5.53 0.16 7.94
CA GLY A 7 4.97 -0.96 7.18
C GLY A 7 3.53 -1.28 7.58
N ILE A 8 3.22 -1.29 8.88
CA ILE A 8 1.84 -1.48 9.38
C ILE A 8 0.94 -0.32 8.95
N GLY A 9 1.43 0.93 9.02
CA GLY A 9 0.71 2.10 8.51
C GLY A 9 0.42 2.00 7.01
N MET A 10 1.39 1.53 6.22
CA MET A 10 1.23 1.34 4.78
C MET A 10 0.21 0.26 4.42
N LEU A 11 0.05 -0.80 5.23
CA LEU A 11 -1.04 -1.76 5.06
C LEU A 11 -2.41 -1.09 5.16
N GLY A 12 -2.59 -0.16 6.10
CA GLY A 12 -3.82 0.61 6.23
C GLY A 12 -4.10 1.48 5.00
N VAL A 13 -3.07 2.17 4.48
CA VAL A 13 -3.18 2.99 3.26
C VAL A 13 -3.53 2.14 2.05
N LEU A 14 -2.87 0.99 1.85
CA LEU A 14 -3.20 0.02 0.81
C LEU A 14 -4.65 -0.45 0.91
N GLY A 15 -5.12 -0.74 2.12
CA GLY A 15 -6.50 -1.13 2.38
C GLY A 15 -7.50 -0.06 1.91
N LEU A 16 -7.23 1.22 2.17
CA LEU A 16 -8.08 2.33 1.70
C LEU A 16 -8.11 2.44 0.17
N PHE A 17 -6.97 2.24 -0.50
CA PHE A 17 -6.93 2.22 -1.97
C PHE A 17 -7.73 1.05 -2.54
N PHE A 18 -7.57 -0.16 -2.01
CA PHE A 18 -8.38 -1.32 -2.41
C PHE A 18 -9.87 -1.12 -2.14
N TRP A 19 -10.22 -0.61 -0.97
CA TRP A 19 -11.60 -0.30 -0.60
C TRP A 19 -12.22 0.71 -1.55
N SER A 20 -11.49 1.78 -1.88
CA SER A 20 -11.95 2.80 -2.84
C SER A 20 -12.23 2.20 -4.21
N TYR A 21 -11.40 1.26 -4.67
CA TYR A 21 -11.58 0.58 -5.95
C TYR A 21 -12.80 -0.34 -5.97
N ILE A 22 -13.05 -1.06 -4.87
CA ILE A 22 -14.16 -2.03 -4.77
C ILE A 22 -15.50 -1.31 -4.65
N PHE A 23 -15.60 -0.31 -3.78
CA PHE A 23 -16.88 0.33 -3.46
C PHE A 23 -17.29 1.41 -4.45
N ASP A 24 -16.35 2.17 -4.99
CA ASP A 24 -16.65 3.21 -5.98
C ASP A 24 -15.54 3.29 -7.03
N PRO A 25 -15.59 2.46 -8.08
CA PRO A 25 -14.64 2.53 -9.18
C PRO A 25 -14.74 3.85 -9.98
N ASN A 26 -15.76 4.67 -9.74
CA ASN A 26 -15.92 6.01 -10.31
C ASN A 26 -15.43 7.13 -9.37
N ASN A 27 -14.87 6.78 -8.20
CA ASN A 27 -14.28 7.72 -7.27
C ASN A 27 -13.15 8.51 -7.95
N ALA A 28 -13.01 9.80 -7.63
CA ALA A 28 -11.98 10.69 -8.17
C ALA A 28 -10.56 10.12 -8.03
N ILE A 29 -10.26 9.36 -6.97
CA ILE A 29 -8.95 8.71 -6.78
C ILE A 29 -8.73 7.56 -7.77
N VAL A 30 -9.77 6.81 -8.12
CA VAL A 30 -9.69 5.69 -9.07
C VAL A 30 -9.73 6.17 -10.51
N VAL A 31 -10.51 7.23 -10.78
CA VAL A 31 -10.74 7.82 -12.11
C VAL A 31 -9.63 8.79 -12.53
N SER A 32 -9.00 9.49 -11.58
CA SER A 32 -7.85 10.37 -11.87
C SER A 32 -6.65 9.59 -12.43
N PHE A 33 -6.57 8.29 -12.13
CA PHE A 33 -5.59 7.39 -12.73
C PHE A 33 -6.25 6.57 -13.84
N SER A 34 -5.54 6.37 -14.96
CA SER A 34 -5.92 5.27 -15.86
C SER A 34 -5.91 3.96 -15.07
N LYS A 35 -6.81 3.02 -15.36
CA LYS A 35 -6.88 1.72 -14.64
C LYS A 35 -5.52 1.02 -14.55
N LYS A 36 -4.69 1.12 -15.61
CA LYS A 36 -3.32 0.59 -15.64
C LYS A 36 -2.42 1.26 -14.62
N ASN A 37 -2.46 2.59 -14.54
CA ASN A 37 -1.64 3.36 -13.60
C ASN A 37 -2.08 3.09 -12.15
N PHE A 38 -3.38 2.98 -11.90
CA PHE A 38 -3.92 2.65 -10.57
C PHE A 38 -3.42 1.28 -10.08
N ILE A 39 -3.50 0.25 -10.92
CA ILE A 39 -2.97 -1.09 -10.63
C ILE A 39 -1.46 -1.03 -10.39
N LEU A 40 -0.72 -0.29 -11.23
CA LEU A 40 0.73 -0.12 -11.06
C LEU A 40 1.06 0.51 -9.70
N THR A 41 0.33 1.55 -9.29
CA THR A 41 0.52 2.21 -8.00
C THR A 41 0.28 1.24 -6.83
N ILE A 42 -0.78 0.42 -6.90
CA ILE A 42 -1.05 -0.61 -5.89
C ILE A 42 0.11 -1.62 -5.80
N VAL A 43 0.63 -2.07 -6.95
CA VAL A 43 1.74 -3.03 -7.00
C VAL A 43 2.99 -2.44 -6.36
N VAL A 44 3.35 -1.20 -6.71
CA VAL A 44 4.52 -0.51 -6.15
C VAL A 44 4.37 -0.30 -4.65
N LEU A 45 3.20 0.18 -4.20
CA LEU A 45 2.90 0.34 -2.77
C LEU A 45 2.98 -0.99 -2.01
N SER A 46 2.51 -2.08 -2.61
CA SER A 46 2.56 -3.42 -2.02
C SER A 46 3.99 -3.92 -1.85
N LEU A 47 4.84 -3.76 -2.87
CA LEU A 47 6.26 -4.11 -2.80
C LEU A 47 6.99 -3.28 -1.74
N PHE A 48 6.70 -1.98 -1.67
CA PHE A 48 7.31 -1.10 -0.68
C PHE A 48 6.87 -1.45 0.75
N THR A 49 5.60 -1.80 0.93
CA THR A 49 5.06 -2.25 2.21
C THR A 49 5.73 -3.56 2.66
N LEU A 50 5.88 -4.52 1.75
CA LEU A 50 6.59 -5.78 2.02
C LEU A 50 8.05 -5.53 2.43
N TYR A 51 8.74 -4.61 1.75
CA TYR A 51 10.10 -4.23 2.10
C TYR A 51 10.19 -3.64 3.52
N LEU A 52 9.30 -2.70 3.87
CA LEU A 52 9.27 -2.09 5.20
C LEU A 52 8.97 -3.10 6.30
N LEU A 53 8.03 -4.02 6.07
CA LEU A 53 7.71 -5.09 7.01
C LEU A 53 8.88 -6.07 7.15
N SER A 54 9.46 -6.53 6.04
CA SER A 54 10.58 -7.47 6.05
C SER A 54 11.81 -6.90 6.77
N THR A 55 12.21 -5.67 6.45
CA THR A 55 13.34 -5.00 7.13
C THR A 55 13.00 -4.68 8.58
N GLY A 56 11.79 -4.23 8.86
CA GLY A 56 11.32 -3.95 10.22
C GLY A 56 11.36 -5.19 11.12
N ILE A 57 10.93 -6.34 10.60
CA ILE A 57 10.97 -7.64 11.28
C ILE A 57 12.43 -8.05 11.50
N TYR A 58 13.26 -8.02 10.46
CA TYR A 58 14.67 -8.40 10.55
C TYR A 58 15.41 -7.65 11.67
N TYR A 59 15.31 -6.31 11.70
CA TYR A 59 15.94 -5.48 12.74
C TYR A 59 15.24 -5.55 14.11
N SER A 60 14.14 -6.29 14.25
CA SER A 60 13.52 -6.52 15.57
C SER A 60 14.07 -7.77 16.26
N PHE A 61 14.74 -8.65 15.53
CA PHE A 61 15.33 -9.90 16.03
C PHE A 61 16.88 -9.88 16.06
N LEU A 62 17.48 -8.74 15.70
CA LEU A 62 18.92 -8.50 15.65
C LEU A 62 19.28 -7.47 16.72
#